data_AF-A0A2N7XCR8-F1
#
_entry.id   AF-A0A2N7XCR8-F1
#
_cell.length_a   1.000
_cell.length_b   1.000
_cell.length_c   1.000
_cell.angle_alpha   90.00
_cell.angle_beta   90.00
_cell.angle_gamma   90.00
#
_symmetry.space_group_name_H-M   'P 1'
#
loop_
_entity.id
_entity.type
_entity.pdbx_description
1 polymer ?
#
loop_
_entity_poly.entity_id
_entity_poly.type
_entity_poly.pdbx_seq_one_letter_code
_entity_poly.pdbx_strand_id
1 'polypeptide(L)'
;MGQNLVFKDDGPSISTTGTEPTLTVDETVLATNATQNFAANFSSAFGADGAGTLTYALAVVAGASGLVDTATGQAVNLSLNGGVVQGRTATSNDLVFTVSVAANGDVTLDQIRAVVHPDATNPDDSKTLSADNLVTLIGTKTDGDGDSAQATLNIGQNLIFKDDGPSLAFGNLIGTGSVLAQYGFWNNSAGADGLGTTGLNISLVNGEFTIVRPDNTTSTGTGTLTEQTPSPDANGAYQFAGTLTGDFDNNANTADTSVDYTLTAYANGSYALDLEQGFGSTIVQSSEDGSLGAGGPDPVRTLLIPPQNPPTIPSPSEEIVFFGVNATTTAGEIFSAITVGAPDLTETQIEAGGFAFIGTANMNVSTSGIGIANNNLDGNGTAGINAGDESFVINPETLLTGLKVFIDNSVQGYDPATEELYYTIFYADGTTSGSPTKVLAADLTSEDGGQTSFLIERVDSKLIDAVQLTMGLGVIKIPVIEFIQESENLASDLQLAFSATLTDKDGDSATSTFDANLFANDPANALFDFTLVGTGGERDAFNIDLSVDENLYQVTGFDADPSLRDTLVLNGDQNAVVQSIDISGADSIVTIAEDGGQTTTITLVGVDVLASDIVFGGA
;
A
#
# COMPACT_ATOMS: atom_id res chain seq x y z
N MET A 1 35.51 47.73 85.86
CA MET A 1 34.09 47.38 85.62
C MET A 1 33.75 47.34 84.14
N GLY A 2 34.22 48.29 83.30
CA GLY A 2 33.94 48.28 81.85
C GLY A 2 34.31 46.99 81.11
N GLN A 3 35.45 46.37 81.42
CA GLN A 3 35.91 45.12 80.78
C GLN A 3 35.09 43.87 81.13
N ASN A 4 34.11 43.96 82.04
CA ASN A 4 33.24 42.85 82.44
C ASN A 4 31.79 42.99 81.92
N LEU A 5 31.49 44.03 81.13
CA LEU A 5 30.21 44.14 80.44
C LEU A 5 30.33 43.43 79.10
N VAL A 6 29.54 42.36 78.93
CA VAL A 6 29.40 41.65 77.65
C VAL A 6 28.05 42.02 77.07
N PHE A 7 28.07 42.63 75.89
CA PHE A 7 26.89 42.81 75.05
C PHE A 7 26.88 41.67 74.03
N LYS A 8 25.72 41.04 73.85
CA LYS A 8 25.53 40.00 72.84
C LYS A 8 24.74 40.62 71.69
N ASP A 9 25.17 40.37 70.46
CA ASP A 9 24.38 40.62 69.25
C ASP A 9 23.23 39.65 69.14
N ASP A 10 22.13 40.14 68.54
CA ASP A 10 20.97 39.36 68.18
C ASP A 10 20.89 39.20 66.66
N GLY A 11 21.61 38.21 66.12
CA GLY A 11 21.66 37.99 64.68
C GLY A 11 20.35 37.49 64.04
N PRO A 12 20.31 37.42 62.69
CA PRO A 12 19.12 37.04 61.96
C PRO A 12 18.81 35.53 62.10
N SER A 13 17.59 35.14 61.76
CA SER A 13 17.17 33.74 61.68
C SER A 13 16.49 33.44 60.35
N ILE A 14 16.70 32.21 59.86
CA ILE A 14 16.03 31.70 58.66
C ILE A 14 15.90 30.18 58.77
N SER A 15 14.78 29.64 58.30
CA SER A 15 14.50 28.19 58.26
C SER A 15 13.61 27.86 57.07
N THR A 16 13.66 26.61 56.60
CA THR A 16 12.78 26.12 55.54
C THR A 16 11.47 25.60 56.12
N THR A 17 10.35 25.88 55.45
CA THR A 17 8.99 25.48 55.86
C THR A 17 8.09 25.25 54.66
N GLY A 18 6.89 24.69 54.90
CA GLY A 18 5.85 24.56 53.88
C GLY A 18 6.09 23.42 52.89
N THR A 19 5.21 23.34 51.89
CA THR A 19 5.32 22.43 50.76
C THR A 19 6.01 23.15 49.61
N GLU A 20 6.95 22.49 48.97
CA GLU A 20 7.69 23.04 47.84
C GLU A 20 6.83 22.98 46.57
N PRO A 21 6.84 24.04 45.74
CA PRO A 21 6.30 23.98 44.38
C PRO A 21 7.07 22.96 43.51
N THR A 22 6.44 22.51 42.43
CA THR A 22 7.07 21.73 41.36
C THR A 22 7.20 22.58 40.10
N LEU A 23 8.32 22.45 39.40
CA LEU A 23 8.55 23.06 38.09
C LEU A 23 8.43 21.97 37.04
N THR A 24 7.40 22.06 36.20
CA THR A 24 7.11 21.05 35.18
C THR A 24 7.28 21.66 33.79
N VAL A 25 8.27 21.13 33.07
CA VAL A 25 8.50 21.39 31.63
C VAL A 25 8.04 20.16 30.84
N ASP A 26 7.75 20.38 29.57
CA ASP A 26 7.09 19.41 28.70
C ASP A 26 7.80 19.40 27.34
N GLU A 27 8.21 18.23 26.91
CA GLU A 27 8.99 18.04 25.69
C GLU A 27 8.20 18.38 24.42
N THR A 28 6.86 18.33 24.45
CA THR A 28 6.01 18.71 23.32
C THR A 28 6.28 20.15 22.89
N VAL A 29 6.68 21.02 23.84
CA VAL A 29 7.07 22.40 23.55
C VAL A 29 8.27 22.82 24.42
N LEU A 30 9.48 22.43 23.99
CA LEU A 30 10.76 22.81 24.61
C LEU A 30 10.97 24.34 24.79
N ALA A 31 10.21 25.19 24.09
CA ALA A 31 10.30 26.64 24.28
C ALA A 31 9.56 27.16 25.55
N THR A 32 8.83 26.30 26.25
CA THR A 32 8.01 26.69 27.41
C THR A 32 8.74 26.40 28.72
N ASN A 33 9.11 27.46 29.43
CA ASN A 33 9.77 27.36 30.73
C ASN A 33 8.75 27.27 31.87
N ALA A 34 9.13 26.60 32.96
CA ALA A 34 8.35 26.55 34.18
C ALA A 34 8.94 27.50 35.23
N THR A 35 8.14 28.39 35.80
CA THR A 35 8.56 29.31 36.87
C THR A 35 7.65 29.18 38.08
N GLN A 36 8.24 29.03 39.28
CA GLN A 36 7.52 28.98 40.54
C GLN A 36 8.23 29.79 41.62
N ASN A 37 7.46 30.39 42.53
CA ASN A 37 8.01 31.17 43.64
C ASN A 37 8.27 30.29 44.87
N PHE A 38 9.53 30.22 45.31
CA PHE A 38 9.95 29.48 46.50
C PHE A 38 10.15 30.37 47.73
N ALA A 39 9.87 31.68 47.64
CA ALA A 39 10.15 32.60 48.74
C ALA A 39 9.34 32.26 49.99
N ALA A 40 8.11 31.77 49.82
CA ALA A 40 7.25 31.32 50.92
C ALA A 40 7.82 30.11 51.69
N ASN A 41 8.76 29.36 51.10
CA ASN A 41 9.41 28.25 51.77
C ASN A 41 10.49 28.69 52.77
N PHE A 42 10.83 29.99 52.82
CA PHE A 42 11.82 30.54 53.75
C PHE A 42 11.17 31.44 54.80
N SER A 43 11.03 30.92 56.02
CA SER A 43 10.61 31.71 57.17
C SER A 43 11.84 32.38 57.78
N SER A 44 11.88 33.72 57.79
CA SER A 44 13.06 34.49 58.23
C SER A 44 12.71 35.75 59.03
N ALA A 45 13.63 36.18 59.91
CA ALA A 45 13.56 37.41 60.67
C ALA A 45 14.94 38.08 60.77
N PHE A 46 14.97 39.41 60.82
CA PHE A 46 16.21 40.20 60.90
C PHE A 46 16.76 40.39 62.33
N GLY A 47 16.12 39.82 63.36
CA GLY A 47 16.51 40.10 64.75
C GLY A 47 16.24 41.55 65.16
N ALA A 48 16.85 41.96 66.27
CA ALA A 48 16.69 43.30 66.84
C ALA A 48 17.47 44.40 66.08
N ASP A 49 18.44 44.03 65.24
CA ASP A 49 19.38 44.94 64.57
C ASP A 49 18.81 45.59 63.29
N GLY A 50 17.54 45.29 62.98
CA GLY A 50 16.77 45.96 61.93
C GLY A 50 16.97 45.35 60.55
N ALA A 51 16.20 45.84 59.57
CA ALA A 51 16.15 45.20 58.26
C ALA A 51 17.43 45.38 57.43
N GLY A 52 18.01 44.27 56.99
CA GLY A 52 19.01 44.21 55.92
C GLY A 52 18.44 43.56 54.65
N THR A 53 19.06 42.49 54.15
CA THR A 53 18.69 41.83 52.88
C THR A 53 18.23 40.38 53.03
N LEU A 54 17.38 39.90 52.11
CA LEU A 54 17.13 38.47 51.88
C LEU A 54 17.50 38.17 50.42
N THR A 55 18.41 37.24 50.21
CA THR A 55 18.87 36.84 48.87
C THR A 55 18.73 35.35 48.67
N TYR A 56 18.64 34.96 47.40
CA TYR A 56 18.48 33.58 46.97
C TYR A 56 19.62 33.21 46.02
N ALA A 57 20.17 32.01 46.20
CA ALA A 57 21.20 31.46 45.31
C ALA A 57 20.97 29.96 45.12
N LEU A 58 21.24 29.48 43.91
CA LEU A 58 21.27 28.05 43.64
C LEU A 58 22.66 27.47 43.95
N ALA A 59 22.67 26.26 44.49
CA ALA A 59 23.86 25.44 44.65
C ALA A 59 23.60 24.03 44.12
N VAL A 60 24.67 23.35 43.71
CA VAL A 60 24.58 22.07 43.01
C VAL A 60 25.64 21.08 43.49
N VAL A 61 25.29 19.80 43.51
CA VAL A 61 26.27 18.71 43.58
C VAL A 61 26.73 18.44 42.15
N ALA A 62 27.91 18.94 41.80
CA ALA A 62 28.46 18.76 40.46
C ALA A 62 28.68 17.27 40.15
N GLY A 63 28.26 16.84 38.96
CA GLY A 63 28.31 15.43 38.56
C GLY A 63 26.98 14.96 37.97
N ALA A 64 26.74 13.65 37.97
CA ALA A 64 25.59 13.06 37.28
C ALA A 64 24.25 13.57 37.85
N SER A 65 23.38 14.00 36.95
CA SER A 65 22.01 14.41 37.27
C SER A 65 21.07 13.20 37.46
N GLY A 66 21.37 12.09 36.78
CA GLY A 66 20.46 10.94 36.60
C GLY A 66 19.67 10.98 35.29
N LEU A 67 19.76 12.08 34.53
CA LEU A 67 19.18 12.20 33.19
C LEU A 67 20.18 11.76 32.11
N VAL A 68 19.64 11.37 30.96
CA VAL A 68 20.37 11.02 29.74
C VAL A 68 19.76 11.82 28.60
N ASP A 69 20.58 12.49 27.80
CA ASP A 69 20.12 13.22 26.61
C ASP A 69 19.73 12.22 25.50
N THR A 70 18.49 12.27 25.03
CA THR A 70 17.96 11.24 24.11
C THR A 70 18.70 11.25 22.78
N ALA A 71 18.99 12.44 22.24
CA ALA A 71 19.64 12.59 20.94
C ALA A 71 21.09 12.05 20.90
N THR A 72 21.84 12.13 22.00
CA THR A 72 23.25 11.67 22.05
C THR A 72 23.47 10.39 22.84
N GLY A 73 22.49 9.95 23.64
CA GLY A 73 22.63 8.85 24.60
C GLY A 73 23.61 9.15 25.74
N GLN A 74 24.04 10.40 25.90
CA GLN A 74 25.03 10.78 26.91
C GLN A 74 24.37 11.12 28.25
N ALA A 75 25.00 10.70 29.35
CA ALA A 75 24.62 11.15 30.67
C ALA A 75 24.70 12.68 30.79
N VAL A 76 23.76 13.28 31.52
CA VAL A 76 23.71 14.73 31.75
C VAL A 76 24.33 15.04 33.11
N ASN A 77 25.37 15.87 33.12
CA ASN A 77 26.08 16.31 34.31
C ASN A 77 25.68 17.74 34.70
N LEU A 78 25.47 17.94 36.00
CA LEU A 78 25.17 19.22 36.61
C LEU A 78 26.44 20.03 36.87
N SER A 79 26.34 21.33 36.65
CA SER A 79 27.35 22.32 37.02
C SER A 79 26.69 23.66 37.37
N LEU A 80 27.41 24.52 38.07
CA LEU A 80 26.96 25.88 38.37
C LEU A 80 27.81 26.87 37.56
N ASN A 81 27.17 27.65 36.70
CA ASN A 81 27.83 28.64 35.85
C ASN A 81 27.15 30.01 36.01
N GLY A 82 27.85 30.98 36.61
CA GLY A 82 27.31 32.33 36.79
C GLY A 82 26.04 32.41 37.64
N GLY A 83 25.82 31.47 38.56
CA GLY A 83 24.61 31.39 39.39
C GLY A 83 23.45 30.61 38.76
N VAL A 84 23.62 30.13 37.53
CA VAL A 84 22.66 29.26 36.83
C VAL A 84 23.15 27.82 36.91
N VAL A 85 22.28 26.91 37.31
CA VAL A 85 22.54 25.47 37.23
C VAL A 85 22.37 25.04 35.78
N GLN A 86 23.34 24.32 35.24
CA GLN A 86 23.32 23.80 33.88
C GLN A 86 23.44 22.28 33.92
N GLY A 87 22.51 21.58 33.29
CA GLY A 87 22.65 20.18 32.90
C GLY A 87 23.28 20.10 31.51
N ARG A 88 24.47 19.51 31.39
CA ARG A 88 25.17 19.36 30.11
C ARG A 88 25.53 17.91 29.82
N THR A 89 25.50 17.50 28.56
CA THR A 89 25.96 16.17 28.17
C THR A 89 27.43 15.95 28.60
N ALA A 90 27.73 14.76 29.11
CA ALA A 90 28.99 14.49 29.79
C ALA A 90 30.22 14.60 28.87
N THR A 91 30.06 14.37 27.56
CA THR A 91 31.17 14.32 26.60
C THR A 91 31.12 15.47 25.59
N SER A 92 29.97 15.71 24.96
CA SER A 92 29.82 16.78 23.95
C SER A 92 29.61 18.16 24.57
N ASN A 93 29.28 18.24 25.87
CA ASN A 93 29.05 19.49 26.60
C ASN A 93 27.88 20.33 26.05
N ASP A 94 26.94 19.68 25.37
CA ASP A 94 25.69 20.27 24.89
C ASP A 94 24.78 20.60 26.07
N LEU A 95 24.08 21.74 26.01
CA LEU A 95 23.20 22.18 27.08
C LEU A 95 21.83 21.51 26.96
N VAL A 96 21.40 20.80 28.01
CA VAL A 96 20.14 20.04 28.04
C VAL A 96 19.06 20.79 28.79
N PHE A 97 19.38 21.40 29.93
CA PHE A 97 18.45 22.23 30.68
C PHE A 97 19.20 23.24 31.57
N THR A 98 18.48 24.26 32.03
CA THR A 98 18.97 25.21 33.04
C THR A 98 17.99 25.41 34.19
N VAL A 99 18.53 25.75 35.36
CA VAL A 99 17.75 26.24 36.50
C VAL A 99 18.33 27.57 36.95
N SER A 100 17.49 28.59 37.05
CA SER A 100 17.87 29.93 37.49
C SER A 100 16.96 30.42 38.62
N VAL A 101 17.46 31.36 39.43
CA VAL A 101 16.66 31.99 40.48
C VAL A 101 16.74 33.52 40.40
N ALA A 102 15.60 34.17 40.49
CA ALA A 102 15.49 35.63 40.54
C ALA A 102 15.55 36.16 41.98
N ALA A 103 15.76 37.47 42.13
CA ALA A 103 15.92 38.10 43.45
C ALA A 103 14.66 37.99 44.35
N ASN A 104 13.49 37.78 43.77
CA ASN A 104 12.22 37.57 44.47
C ASN A 104 11.97 36.10 44.88
N GLY A 105 12.90 35.19 44.61
CA GLY A 105 12.76 33.76 44.89
C GLY A 105 12.00 32.98 43.82
N ASP A 106 11.73 33.56 42.65
CA ASP A 106 11.23 32.81 41.50
C ASP A 106 12.34 31.93 40.94
N VAL A 107 12.12 30.61 40.96
CA VAL A 107 12.98 29.63 40.32
C VAL A 107 12.38 29.32 38.94
N THR A 108 13.22 29.22 37.93
CA THR A 108 12.81 28.87 36.56
C THR A 108 13.58 27.65 36.07
N LEU A 109 12.86 26.65 35.58
CA LEU A 109 13.37 25.48 34.85
C LEU A 109 13.12 25.71 33.35
N ASP A 110 14.17 25.52 32.56
CA ASP A 110 14.18 25.69 31.11
C ASP A 110 14.81 24.42 30.51
N GLN A 111 14.04 23.65 29.75
CA GLN A 111 14.49 22.45 29.06
C GLN A 111 14.76 22.78 27.59
N ILE A 112 15.94 22.37 27.12
CA ILE A 112 16.45 22.72 25.78
C ILE A 112 16.53 21.47 24.90
N ARG A 113 16.62 20.27 25.50
CA ARG A 113 16.75 18.99 24.80
C ARG A 113 15.96 17.90 25.53
N ALA A 114 15.40 16.97 24.75
CA ALA A 114 14.70 15.78 25.24
C ALA A 114 15.61 14.89 26.12
N VAL A 115 15.03 14.26 27.13
CA VAL A 115 15.74 13.32 28.01
C VAL A 115 15.06 11.96 28.02
N VAL A 116 15.85 10.88 28.05
CA VAL A 116 15.30 9.51 27.97
C VAL A 116 14.35 9.26 29.13
N HIS A 117 13.14 8.80 28.85
CA HIS A 117 12.18 8.41 29.86
C HIS A 117 12.19 6.91 30.16
N PRO A 118 11.80 6.48 31.38
CA PRO A 118 11.91 5.08 31.81
C PRO A 118 10.76 4.17 31.40
N ASP A 119 9.54 4.67 31.15
CA ASP A 119 8.34 3.86 30.92
C ASP A 119 7.82 3.96 29.49
N ALA A 120 8.38 3.11 28.61
CA ALA A 120 8.00 2.95 27.20
C ALA A 120 6.52 2.56 26.93
N THR A 121 5.70 2.37 27.99
CA THR A 121 4.25 2.10 27.87
C THR A 121 3.39 3.30 28.20
N ASN A 122 4.01 4.41 28.62
CA ASN A 122 3.36 5.65 28.95
C ASN A 122 4.05 6.83 28.24
N PRO A 123 3.60 7.20 27.03
CA PRO A 123 4.23 8.22 26.18
C PRO A 123 4.10 9.67 26.70
N ASP A 124 3.67 9.87 27.95
CA ASP A 124 3.67 11.15 28.68
C ASP A 124 4.05 10.88 30.15
N ASP A 125 5.06 10.04 30.39
CA ASP A 125 5.55 9.79 31.73
C ASP A 125 6.34 11.00 32.27
N SER A 126 7.05 10.81 33.39
CA SER A 126 7.71 11.93 34.06
C SER A 126 9.02 11.49 34.64
N LYS A 127 10.02 12.35 34.47
CA LYS A 127 11.35 12.16 35.03
C LYS A 127 11.78 13.34 35.89
N THR A 128 12.55 13.04 36.93
CA THR A 128 13.18 14.04 37.80
C THR A 128 14.66 13.73 37.96
N LEU A 129 15.40 14.61 38.65
CA LEU A 129 16.78 14.29 39.02
C LEU A 129 16.83 13.07 39.96
N SER A 130 17.93 12.31 39.89
CA SER A 130 18.11 11.05 40.65
C SER A 130 18.14 11.21 42.18
N ALA A 131 18.39 12.43 42.67
CA ALA A 131 18.29 12.74 44.08
C ALA A 131 17.91 14.22 44.28
N ASP A 132 17.15 14.46 45.35
CA ASP A 132 16.58 15.77 45.63
C ASP A 132 17.61 16.83 46.00
N ASN A 133 18.67 16.41 46.69
CA ASN A 133 19.75 17.31 47.13
C ASN A 133 20.78 17.62 46.05
N LEU A 134 20.56 17.18 44.79
CA LEU A 134 21.47 17.50 43.68
C LEU A 134 21.41 18.97 43.30
N VAL A 135 20.24 19.60 43.42
CA VAL A 135 20.04 21.04 43.26
C VAL A 135 19.40 21.58 44.53
N THR A 136 19.95 22.67 45.06
CA THR A 136 19.46 23.29 46.29
C THR A 136 19.28 24.79 46.10
N LEU A 137 18.25 25.34 46.75
CA LEU A 137 18.01 26.77 46.87
C LEU A 137 18.42 27.22 48.27
N ILE A 138 19.34 28.19 48.33
CA ILE A 138 19.86 28.75 49.58
C ILE A 138 19.28 30.15 49.76
N GLY A 139 18.53 30.34 50.85
CA GLY A 139 18.11 31.66 51.31
C GLY A 139 19.10 32.21 52.33
N THR A 140 19.62 33.41 52.10
CA THR A 140 20.54 34.09 53.03
C THR A 140 19.90 35.38 53.54
N LYS A 141 19.75 35.47 54.86
CA LYS A 141 19.21 36.63 55.56
C LYS A 141 20.35 37.38 56.23
N THR A 142 20.47 38.67 55.97
CA THR A 142 21.45 39.58 56.60
C THR A 142 20.72 40.74 57.25
N ASP A 143 21.04 41.10 58.48
CA ASP A 143 20.43 42.22 59.21
C ASP A 143 21.15 43.56 59.02
N GLY A 144 20.84 44.55 59.85
CA GLY A 144 21.23 45.94 59.66
C GLY A 144 22.69 46.26 59.95
N ASP A 145 23.38 45.43 60.75
CA ASP A 145 24.81 45.63 61.09
C ASP A 145 25.73 44.55 60.49
N GLY A 146 25.16 43.51 59.88
CA GLY A 146 25.83 42.64 58.92
C GLY A 146 25.90 41.17 59.33
N ASP A 147 25.26 40.77 60.42
CA ASP A 147 25.11 39.37 60.80
C ASP A 147 24.27 38.62 59.76
N SER A 148 24.58 37.34 59.53
CA SER A 148 23.94 36.54 58.47
C SER A 148 23.59 35.12 58.92
N ALA A 149 22.43 34.65 58.46
CA ALA A 149 21.95 33.29 58.64
C ALA A 149 21.47 32.73 57.28
N GLN A 150 21.60 31.41 57.09
CA GLN A 150 21.20 30.74 55.86
C GLN A 150 20.35 29.50 56.13
N ALA A 151 19.46 29.18 55.20
CA ALA A 151 18.74 27.90 55.15
C ALA A 151 18.82 27.32 53.74
N THR A 152 18.82 25.99 53.65
CA THR A 152 18.95 25.25 52.39
C THR A 152 17.69 24.43 52.17
N LEU A 153 17.11 24.57 50.98
CA LEU A 153 15.98 23.80 50.48
C LEU A 153 16.47 22.91 49.34
N ASN A 154 16.20 21.61 49.39
CA ASN A 154 16.49 20.72 48.27
C ASN A 154 15.35 20.86 47.26
N ILE A 155 15.67 20.92 45.96
CA ILE A 155 14.65 21.11 44.92
C ILE A 155 14.89 20.22 43.70
N GLY A 156 15.82 19.26 43.78
CA GLY A 156 16.23 18.45 42.63
C GLY A 156 15.11 17.56 42.10
N GLN A 157 14.26 17.01 42.97
CA GLN A 157 13.10 16.21 42.54
C GLN A 157 11.87 17.05 42.24
N ASN A 158 11.91 18.36 42.51
CA ASN A 158 10.85 19.30 42.12
C ASN A 158 10.97 19.73 40.65
N LEU A 159 12.08 19.37 39.97
CA LEU A 159 12.28 19.57 38.54
C LEU A 159 11.70 18.37 37.80
N ILE A 160 10.57 18.56 37.12
CA ILE A 160 9.83 17.53 36.43
C ILE A 160 9.93 17.78 34.93
N PHE A 161 10.40 16.77 34.20
CA PHE A 161 10.44 16.71 32.74
C PHE A 161 9.32 15.75 32.31
N LYS A 162 8.35 16.22 31.52
CA LYS A 162 7.33 15.36 30.88
C LYS A 162 7.80 14.95 29.50
N ASP A 163 7.52 13.70 29.18
CA ASP A 163 7.81 13.11 27.89
C ASP A 163 6.90 13.65 26.78
N ASP A 164 7.39 13.59 25.55
CA ASP A 164 6.65 13.86 24.33
C ASP A 164 6.71 12.62 23.45
N GLY A 165 5.92 11.62 23.80
CA GLY A 165 5.94 10.36 23.08
C GLY A 165 5.31 10.43 21.69
N PRO A 166 5.32 9.31 20.96
CA PRO A 166 4.97 9.31 19.55
C PRO A 166 3.45 9.34 19.36
N SER A 167 3.02 9.80 18.18
CA SER A 167 1.64 9.66 17.71
C SER A 167 1.63 9.12 16.30
N LEU A 168 0.61 8.31 15.99
CA LEU A 168 0.45 7.67 14.69
C LEU A 168 -1.04 7.55 14.38
N ALA A 169 -1.44 7.92 13.16
CA ALA A 169 -2.80 7.76 12.68
C ALA A 169 -2.78 7.49 11.18
N PHE A 170 -3.23 6.31 10.77
CA PHE A 170 -3.54 5.98 9.38
C PHE A 170 -5.04 6.15 9.13
N GLY A 171 -5.40 6.64 7.95
CA GLY A 171 -6.75 6.51 7.40
C GLY A 171 -6.86 5.24 6.55
N ASN A 172 -8.08 4.82 6.25
CA ASN A 172 -8.34 3.68 5.38
C ASN A 172 -8.18 4.07 3.91
N LEU A 173 -7.96 3.06 3.09
CA LEU A 173 -7.95 3.16 1.64
C LEU A 173 -9.13 2.36 1.09
N ILE A 174 -9.97 3.03 0.30
CA ILE A 174 -11.12 2.44 -0.38
C ILE A 174 -10.85 2.60 -1.88
N GLY A 175 -10.77 1.55 -2.67
CA GLY A 175 -10.41 1.70 -4.08
C GLY A 175 -10.81 0.52 -4.96
N THR A 176 -10.26 0.42 -6.17
CA THR A 176 -10.76 -0.47 -7.23
C THR A 176 -9.93 -1.74 -7.48
N GLY A 177 -8.86 -1.95 -6.70
CA GLY A 177 -8.00 -3.13 -6.88
C GLY A 177 -7.25 -3.17 -8.23
N SER A 178 -7.14 -2.02 -8.90
CA SER A 178 -6.43 -1.81 -10.17
C SER A 178 -4.90 -1.94 -10.02
N VAL A 179 -4.20 -2.11 -11.15
CA VAL A 179 -2.72 -2.03 -11.21
C VAL A 179 -2.17 -0.63 -10.94
N LEU A 180 -3.01 0.41 -10.95
CA LEU A 180 -2.57 1.73 -10.51
C LEU A 180 -2.44 1.77 -8.98
N ALA A 181 -1.39 2.44 -8.52
CA ALA A 181 -1.20 2.72 -7.11
C ALA A 181 -2.42 3.47 -6.54
N GLN A 182 -2.94 2.95 -5.44
CA GLN A 182 -4.05 3.51 -4.69
C GLN A 182 -3.50 4.21 -3.46
N TYR A 183 -4.05 5.36 -3.09
CA TYR A 183 -3.49 6.22 -2.05
C TYR A 183 -4.40 6.33 -0.84
N GLY A 184 -3.78 6.36 0.34
CA GLY A 184 -4.39 6.79 1.59
C GLY A 184 -3.52 7.83 2.30
N PHE A 185 -3.95 8.26 3.48
CA PHE A 185 -3.27 9.31 4.23
C PHE A 185 -2.94 8.88 5.64
N TRP A 186 -1.81 9.35 6.14
CA TRP A 186 -1.35 9.06 7.49
C TRP A 186 -0.65 10.29 8.10
N ASN A 187 -0.71 10.36 9.43
CA ASN A 187 -0.02 11.38 10.22
C ASN A 187 0.86 10.66 11.24
N ASN A 188 2.05 11.21 11.46
CA ASN A 188 2.95 10.75 12.49
C ASN A 188 3.65 11.90 13.18
N SER A 189 3.97 11.71 14.45
CA SER A 189 4.94 12.50 15.19
C SER A 189 5.78 11.53 16.01
N ALA A 190 7.10 11.69 15.97
CA ALA A 190 8.02 10.86 16.74
C ALA A 190 8.50 11.56 18.00
N GLY A 191 7.74 12.53 18.50
CA GLY A 191 8.15 13.30 19.67
C GLY A 191 9.32 14.26 19.45
N ALA A 192 9.69 14.95 20.53
CA ALA A 192 10.86 15.83 20.59
C ALA A 192 12.18 15.07 20.54
N ASP A 193 12.18 13.80 20.92
CA ASP A 193 13.33 12.91 20.91
C ASP A 193 13.61 12.34 19.50
N GLY A 194 12.57 12.25 18.67
CA GLY A 194 12.55 11.86 17.27
C GLY A 194 12.71 10.35 17.06
N LEU A 195 12.49 9.89 15.83
CA LEU A 195 12.44 8.46 15.46
C LEU A 195 13.59 7.59 16.00
N GLY A 196 13.20 6.42 16.52
CA GLY A 196 14.11 5.35 16.93
C GLY A 196 14.67 4.56 15.76
N THR A 197 15.49 3.55 16.07
CA THR A 197 16.13 2.70 15.04
C THR A 197 15.16 1.80 14.30
N THR A 198 14.04 1.44 14.93
CA THR A 198 12.97 0.63 14.32
C THR A 198 12.01 1.48 13.48
N GLY A 199 11.91 2.79 13.75
CA GLY A 199 11.08 3.71 12.96
C GLY A 199 9.61 3.28 12.89
N LEU A 200 9.08 3.21 11.67
CA LEU A 200 7.73 2.76 11.36
C LEU A 200 7.76 1.30 10.92
N ASN A 201 6.98 0.46 11.57
CA ASN A 201 6.72 -0.91 11.13
C ASN A 201 5.24 -1.06 10.72
N ILE A 202 4.98 -1.66 9.57
CA ILE A 202 3.62 -2.00 9.11
C ILE A 202 3.56 -3.51 8.88
N SER A 203 2.49 -4.12 9.34
CA SER A 203 2.23 -5.55 9.18
C SER A 203 0.80 -5.82 8.73
N LEU A 204 0.63 -6.85 7.89
CA LEU A 204 -0.69 -7.38 7.57
C LEU A 204 -1.22 -8.13 8.80
N VAL A 205 -2.42 -7.78 9.25
CA VAL A 205 -3.04 -8.36 10.45
C VAL A 205 -3.21 -9.87 10.23
N ASN A 206 -2.67 -10.65 11.16
CA ASN A 206 -2.64 -12.12 11.14
C ASN A 206 -1.95 -12.76 9.91
N GLY A 207 -1.40 -11.98 8.98
CA GLY A 207 -0.91 -12.52 7.69
C GLY A 207 -2.05 -13.05 6.82
N GLU A 208 -3.23 -12.45 6.91
CA GLU A 208 -4.44 -12.90 6.22
C GLU A 208 -5.18 -11.71 5.58
N PHE A 209 -6.02 -11.99 4.60
CA PHE A 209 -6.97 -11.04 4.00
C PHE A 209 -8.30 -11.73 3.72
N THR A 210 -9.36 -10.95 3.54
CA THR A 210 -10.70 -11.47 3.23
C THR A 210 -11.03 -11.23 1.78
N ILE A 211 -11.50 -12.29 1.11
CA ILE A 211 -12.09 -12.25 -0.23
C ILE A 211 -13.60 -12.27 -0.03
N VAL A 212 -14.30 -11.26 -0.54
CA VAL A 212 -15.77 -11.18 -0.54
C VAL A 212 -16.27 -11.47 -1.94
N ARG A 213 -17.22 -12.41 -2.09
CA ARG A 213 -17.81 -12.78 -3.38
C ARG A 213 -19.04 -11.92 -3.71
N PRO A 214 -19.48 -11.85 -4.98
CA PRO A 214 -20.72 -11.17 -5.37
C PRO A 214 -21.99 -11.66 -4.66
N ASP A 215 -21.99 -12.88 -4.12
CA ASP A 215 -23.09 -13.42 -3.30
C ASP A 215 -22.94 -13.13 -1.79
N ASN A 216 -21.99 -12.27 -1.43
CA ASN A 216 -21.57 -11.90 -0.07
C ASN A 216 -21.00 -13.05 0.77
N THR A 217 -20.68 -14.20 0.16
CA THR A 217 -19.87 -15.21 0.85
C THR A 217 -18.42 -14.74 0.96
N THR A 218 -17.70 -15.23 1.97
CA THR A 218 -16.32 -14.82 2.23
C THR A 218 -15.40 -16.02 2.28
N SER A 219 -14.20 -15.89 1.74
CA SER A 219 -13.06 -16.80 1.96
C SER A 219 -11.86 -16.02 2.51
N THR A 220 -10.92 -16.76 3.12
CA THR A 220 -9.70 -16.18 3.69
C THR A 220 -8.52 -16.55 2.81
N GLY A 221 -7.78 -15.54 2.37
CA GLY A 221 -6.48 -15.73 1.74
C GLY A 221 -5.35 -15.45 2.74
N THR A 222 -4.13 -15.82 2.36
CA THR A 222 -2.92 -15.61 3.16
C THR A 222 -2.05 -14.54 2.52
N GLY A 223 -1.43 -13.69 3.32
CA GLY A 223 -0.59 -12.61 2.83
C GLY A 223 0.71 -12.46 3.59
N THR A 224 1.70 -11.86 2.92
CA THR A 224 2.95 -11.43 3.54
C THR A 224 3.13 -9.93 3.39
N LEU A 225 3.92 -9.32 4.27
CA LEU A 225 4.38 -7.94 4.13
C LEU A 225 5.74 -7.83 4.82
N THR A 226 6.76 -7.44 4.07
CA THR A 226 8.14 -7.34 4.55
C THR A 226 8.71 -5.96 4.21
N GLU A 227 9.30 -5.31 5.20
CA GLU A 227 10.01 -4.06 5.02
C GLU A 227 11.23 -4.25 4.11
N GLN A 228 11.39 -3.34 3.15
CA GLN A 228 12.47 -3.35 2.16
C GLN A 228 13.70 -2.60 2.68
N THR A 229 14.85 -2.78 2.02
CA THR A 229 16.07 -2.06 2.37
C THR A 229 16.61 -1.30 1.15
N PRO A 230 16.83 0.02 1.23
CA PRO A 230 16.70 0.89 2.41
C PRO A 230 15.24 1.28 2.73
N SER A 231 14.87 1.27 4.01
CA SER A 231 13.63 1.83 4.56
C SER A 231 13.95 2.45 5.93
N PRO A 232 13.60 3.73 6.19
CA PRO A 232 13.15 4.68 5.19
C PRO A 232 14.23 4.95 4.14
N ASP A 233 13.82 5.27 2.91
CA ASP A 233 14.73 5.60 1.82
C ASP A 233 15.34 7.02 1.96
N ALA A 234 16.11 7.46 0.96
CA ALA A 234 16.75 8.78 0.98
C ALA A 234 15.75 9.96 0.98
N ASN A 235 14.49 9.74 0.61
CA ASN A 235 13.41 10.71 0.64
C ASN A 235 12.54 10.59 1.90
N GLY A 236 12.85 9.65 2.79
CA GLY A 236 12.11 9.40 4.02
C GLY A 236 10.90 8.47 3.86
N ALA A 237 10.75 7.78 2.73
CA ALA A 237 9.63 6.87 2.51
C ALA A 237 9.93 5.47 3.07
N TYR A 238 8.99 4.91 3.83
CA TYR A 238 9.05 3.53 4.31
C TYR A 238 8.44 2.60 3.27
N GLN A 239 9.19 1.57 2.88
CA GLN A 239 8.82 0.70 1.75
C GLN A 239 8.63 -0.72 2.22
N PHE A 240 7.52 -1.32 1.84
CA PHE A 240 7.16 -2.70 2.15
C PHE A 240 6.75 -3.41 0.85
N ALA A 241 7.05 -4.70 0.76
CA ALA A 241 6.58 -5.56 -0.33
C ALA A 241 6.00 -6.84 0.24
N GLY A 242 5.00 -7.37 -0.44
CA GLY A 242 4.24 -8.52 -0.01
C GLY A 242 3.64 -9.28 -1.16
N THR A 243 3.08 -10.44 -0.83
CA THR A 243 2.35 -11.29 -1.76
C THR A 243 1.05 -11.72 -1.08
N LEU A 244 -0.05 -11.70 -1.82
CA LEU A 244 -1.38 -12.15 -1.41
C LEU A 244 -1.72 -13.42 -2.18
N THR A 245 -1.96 -14.52 -1.48
CA THR A 245 -2.29 -15.82 -2.06
C THR A 245 -3.70 -16.23 -1.65
N GLY A 246 -4.57 -16.53 -2.62
CA GLY A 246 -5.93 -16.96 -2.36
C GLY A 246 -6.68 -17.51 -3.58
N ASP A 247 -7.90 -17.99 -3.33
CA ASP A 247 -8.85 -18.51 -4.31
C ASP A 247 -9.56 -17.35 -5.05
N PHE A 248 -8.85 -16.68 -5.94
CA PHE A 248 -9.40 -15.55 -6.70
C PHE A 248 -10.42 -16.01 -7.77
N ASP A 249 -10.27 -17.21 -8.33
CA ASP A 249 -11.10 -17.74 -9.43
C ASP A 249 -12.39 -18.47 -8.96
N ASN A 250 -12.62 -18.54 -7.65
CA ASN A 250 -13.77 -19.21 -7.04
C ASN A 250 -13.90 -20.69 -7.37
N ASN A 251 -12.77 -21.36 -7.60
CA ASN A 251 -12.75 -22.77 -7.94
C ASN A 251 -11.89 -23.56 -6.96
N ALA A 252 -12.53 -24.22 -6.01
CA ALA A 252 -11.85 -25.05 -5.02
C ALA A 252 -11.02 -26.23 -5.59
N ASN A 253 -11.06 -26.49 -6.91
CA ASN A 253 -10.24 -27.51 -7.58
C ASN A 253 -8.96 -26.96 -8.22
N THR A 254 -8.86 -25.65 -8.41
CA THR A 254 -7.63 -24.98 -8.85
C THR A 254 -6.80 -24.62 -7.62
N ALA A 255 -5.50 -24.42 -7.84
CA ALA A 255 -4.62 -23.97 -6.77
C ALA A 255 -4.74 -22.46 -6.61
N ASP A 256 -4.72 -21.98 -5.37
CA ASP A 256 -4.66 -20.55 -5.06
C ASP A 256 -3.54 -19.86 -5.84
N THR A 257 -3.87 -18.73 -6.44
CA THR A 257 -2.91 -17.89 -7.18
C THR A 257 -2.40 -16.77 -6.27
N SER A 258 -1.32 -16.11 -6.71
CA SER A 258 -0.65 -15.07 -5.92
C SER A 258 -0.60 -13.76 -6.68
N VAL A 259 -0.77 -12.67 -5.93
CA VAL A 259 -0.65 -11.28 -6.40
C VAL A 259 0.41 -10.57 -5.56
N ASP A 260 1.44 -10.05 -6.23
CA ASP A 260 2.45 -9.23 -5.56
C ASP A 260 1.96 -7.78 -5.40
N TYR A 261 2.36 -7.17 -4.29
CA TYR A 261 2.00 -5.78 -3.99
C TYR A 261 3.09 -5.08 -3.19
N THR A 262 3.11 -3.76 -3.28
CA THR A 262 3.93 -2.90 -2.43
C THR A 262 3.06 -1.97 -1.60
N LEU A 263 3.56 -1.61 -0.43
CA LEU A 263 2.99 -0.57 0.41
C LEU A 263 4.09 0.44 0.73
N THR A 264 3.88 1.70 0.38
CA THR A 264 4.87 2.76 0.61
C THR A 264 4.26 3.88 1.42
N ALA A 265 4.77 4.13 2.63
CA ALA A 265 4.37 5.28 3.45
C ALA A 265 5.34 6.45 3.22
N TYR A 266 4.85 7.50 2.56
CA TYR A 266 5.64 8.66 2.16
C TYR A 266 5.73 9.71 3.25
N ALA A 267 6.86 10.43 3.30
CA ALA A 267 7.11 11.51 4.26
C ALA A 267 6.18 12.73 4.12
N ASN A 268 5.41 12.83 3.04
CA ASN A 268 4.42 13.90 2.82
C ASN A 268 3.06 13.63 3.52
N GLY A 269 2.91 12.48 4.21
CA GLY A 269 1.67 12.10 4.88
C GLY A 269 0.68 11.32 3.99
N SER A 270 1.07 10.89 2.80
CA SER A 270 0.33 9.88 2.03
C SER A 270 0.99 8.51 2.14
N TYR A 271 0.24 7.45 1.89
CA TYR A 271 0.78 6.13 1.61
C TYR A 271 0.16 5.59 0.33
N ALA A 272 0.88 4.73 -0.38
CA ALA A 272 0.38 4.04 -1.57
C ALA A 272 0.33 2.53 -1.32
N LEU A 273 -0.73 1.90 -1.79
CA LEU A 273 -0.84 0.47 -2.01
C LEU A 273 -0.81 0.24 -3.52
N ASP A 274 0.23 -0.40 -4.01
CA ASP A 274 0.44 -0.64 -5.43
C ASP A 274 0.40 -2.14 -5.71
N LEU A 275 -0.52 -2.56 -6.56
CA LEU A 275 -0.69 -3.96 -6.93
C LEU A 275 0.12 -4.20 -8.19
N GLU A 276 1.20 -4.97 -8.07
CA GLU A 276 2.06 -5.26 -9.23
C GLU A 276 1.31 -6.07 -10.28
N GLN A 277 0.38 -6.90 -9.83
CA GLN A 277 -0.64 -7.53 -10.63
C GLN A 277 -1.98 -7.08 -10.05
N GLY A 278 -2.84 -6.42 -10.84
CA GLY A 278 -4.19 -6.08 -10.38
C GLY A 278 -4.94 -7.36 -9.98
N PHE A 279 -6.01 -7.26 -9.19
CA PHE A 279 -6.77 -8.46 -8.88
C PHE A 279 -7.58 -8.90 -10.11
N GLY A 280 -7.04 -9.84 -10.85
CA GLY A 280 -7.67 -10.59 -11.94
C GLY A 280 -7.49 -12.08 -11.71
N SER A 281 -8.42 -12.89 -12.19
CA SER A 281 -8.29 -14.35 -12.13
C SER A 281 -7.99 -14.90 -13.50
N THR A 282 -6.92 -15.66 -13.64
CA THR A 282 -6.62 -16.32 -14.90
C THR A 282 -7.28 -17.69 -14.93
N ILE A 283 -8.31 -17.85 -15.75
CA ILE A 283 -8.88 -19.16 -16.07
C ILE A 283 -8.05 -19.73 -17.22
N VAL A 284 -7.38 -20.86 -16.97
CA VAL A 284 -6.66 -21.62 -18.00
C VAL A 284 -7.45 -22.89 -18.30
N GLN A 285 -7.99 -22.98 -19.51
CA GLN A 285 -8.63 -24.19 -20.01
C GLN A 285 -7.65 -24.94 -20.92
N SER A 286 -7.53 -26.26 -20.76
CA SER A 286 -6.62 -27.08 -21.58
C SER A 286 -7.40 -27.90 -22.59
N SER A 287 -6.93 -27.93 -23.84
CA SER A 287 -7.49 -28.81 -24.86
C SER A 287 -7.37 -30.31 -24.51
N GLU A 288 -6.46 -30.67 -23.61
CA GLU A 288 -6.32 -32.05 -23.09
C GLU A 288 -7.54 -32.48 -22.28
N ASP A 289 -8.19 -31.53 -21.60
CA ASP A 289 -9.40 -31.77 -20.81
C ASP A 289 -10.66 -31.76 -21.68
N GLY A 290 -10.56 -31.50 -22.98
CA GLY A 290 -11.69 -31.38 -23.88
C GLY A 290 -12.17 -32.69 -24.51
N SER A 291 -13.36 -32.64 -25.10
CA SER A 291 -13.84 -33.71 -25.99
C SER A 291 -14.49 -33.13 -27.24
N LEU A 292 -14.26 -33.79 -28.38
CA LEU A 292 -14.87 -33.37 -29.64
C LEU A 292 -16.41 -33.46 -29.60
N GLY A 293 -17.05 -32.42 -30.12
CA GLY A 293 -18.49 -32.39 -30.35
C GLY A 293 -18.96 -33.44 -31.36
N ALA A 294 -20.28 -33.54 -31.51
CA ALA A 294 -20.88 -34.42 -32.51
C ALA A 294 -20.68 -33.87 -33.92
N GLY A 295 -19.77 -34.49 -34.69
CA GLY A 295 -19.40 -34.11 -36.04
C GLY A 295 -18.59 -35.25 -36.66
N GLY A 296 -18.57 -35.35 -37.99
CA GLY A 296 -17.83 -36.41 -38.68
C GLY A 296 -16.33 -36.11 -38.71
N PRO A 297 -15.56 -36.85 -39.52
CA PRO A 297 -14.31 -36.34 -40.03
C PRO A 297 -14.63 -35.31 -41.14
N ASP A 298 -14.39 -34.04 -40.84
CA ASP A 298 -14.67 -32.87 -41.68
C ASP A 298 -13.64 -31.75 -41.34
N PRO A 299 -13.57 -30.67 -42.14
CA PRO A 299 -12.56 -29.61 -41.95
C PRO A 299 -12.84 -28.63 -40.80
N VAL A 300 -13.95 -28.77 -40.07
CA VAL A 300 -14.39 -27.85 -39.00
C VAL A 300 -14.82 -28.67 -37.80
N ARG A 301 -14.17 -28.53 -36.64
CA ARG A 301 -14.43 -29.35 -35.46
C ARG A 301 -14.54 -28.52 -34.20
N THR A 302 -15.57 -28.79 -33.40
CA THR A 302 -15.76 -28.18 -32.09
C THR A 302 -15.15 -29.05 -31.00
N LEU A 303 -14.37 -28.45 -30.11
CA LEU A 303 -13.90 -29.02 -28.85
C LEU A 303 -14.72 -28.41 -27.71
N LEU A 304 -15.24 -29.25 -26.80
CA LEU A 304 -15.99 -28.81 -25.61
C LEU A 304 -15.14 -28.98 -24.35
N ILE A 305 -14.99 -27.93 -23.55
CA ILE A 305 -14.22 -27.94 -22.28
C ILE A 305 -15.08 -27.35 -21.13
N PRO A 306 -15.41 -28.13 -20.07
CA PRO A 306 -15.15 -29.56 -19.90
C PRO A 306 -16.02 -30.44 -20.83
N PRO A 307 -15.72 -31.74 -20.96
CA PRO A 307 -16.44 -32.66 -21.83
C PRO A 307 -17.91 -32.83 -21.44
N GLN A 308 -18.78 -32.98 -22.44
CA GLN A 308 -20.20 -33.26 -22.23
C GLN A 308 -20.62 -34.60 -22.83
N ASN A 309 -21.55 -35.28 -22.15
CA ASN A 309 -22.10 -36.55 -22.63
C ASN A 309 -23.62 -36.65 -22.37
N PRO A 310 -24.46 -36.55 -23.41
CA PRO A 310 -24.10 -36.28 -24.81
C PRO A 310 -23.62 -34.82 -25.00
N PRO A 311 -22.79 -34.53 -26.01
CA PRO A 311 -22.44 -33.16 -26.36
C PRO A 311 -23.70 -32.39 -26.81
N THR A 312 -23.89 -31.18 -26.28
CA THR A 312 -24.99 -30.26 -26.66
C THR A 312 -24.41 -28.94 -27.11
N ILE A 313 -24.94 -28.37 -28.21
CA ILE A 313 -24.55 -27.05 -28.74
C ILE A 313 -25.86 -26.25 -28.95
N PRO A 314 -26.02 -25.04 -28.37
CA PRO A 314 -25.06 -24.37 -27.48
C PRO A 314 -24.89 -25.10 -26.13
N SER A 315 -23.69 -25.00 -25.59
CA SER A 315 -23.15 -25.75 -24.46
C SER A 315 -22.95 -24.86 -23.23
N PRO A 316 -23.09 -25.38 -21.99
CA PRO A 316 -22.57 -24.69 -20.80
C PRO A 316 -21.05 -24.86 -20.59
N SER A 317 -20.38 -25.66 -21.42
CA SER A 317 -18.92 -25.76 -21.52
C SER A 317 -18.42 -24.80 -22.58
N GLU A 318 -17.17 -24.34 -22.46
CA GLU A 318 -16.49 -23.59 -23.52
C GLU A 318 -16.52 -24.35 -24.83
N GLU A 319 -16.99 -23.69 -25.89
CA GLU A 319 -16.97 -24.22 -27.26
C GLU A 319 -15.78 -23.62 -28.03
N ILE A 320 -14.89 -24.46 -28.55
CA ILE A 320 -13.74 -24.00 -29.34
C ILE A 320 -13.81 -24.62 -30.72
N VAL A 321 -14.06 -23.80 -31.73
CA VAL A 321 -14.19 -24.25 -33.12
C VAL A 321 -12.83 -24.15 -33.81
N PHE A 322 -12.32 -25.30 -34.24
CA PHE A 322 -11.13 -25.41 -35.07
C PHE A 322 -11.52 -25.59 -36.52
N PHE A 323 -10.92 -24.84 -37.44
CA PHE A 323 -11.15 -25.10 -38.86
C PHE A 323 -9.92 -24.89 -39.73
N GLY A 324 -9.71 -25.82 -40.65
CA GLY A 324 -8.63 -25.76 -41.63
C GLY A 324 -8.88 -24.69 -42.68
N VAL A 325 -7.89 -23.83 -42.91
CA VAL A 325 -7.94 -22.76 -43.92
C VAL A 325 -6.79 -22.89 -44.90
N ASN A 326 -6.97 -22.36 -46.12
CA ASN A 326 -5.84 -22.17 -47.02
C ASN A 326 -4.83 -21.21 -46.36
N ALA A 327 -3.55 -21.57 -46.28
CA ALA A 327 -2.55 -20.77 -45.56
C ALA A 327 -2.38 -19.32 -46.08
N THR A 328 -2.81 -19.02 -47.31
CA THR A 328 -2.75 -17.68 -47.91
C THR A 328 -4.06 -16.89 -47.81
N THR A 329 -5.03 -17.39 -47.04
CA THR A 329 -6.32 -16.71 -46.79
C THR A 329 -6.09 -15.35 -46.13
N THR A 330 -6.83 -14.35 -46.57
CA THR A 330 -6.70 -13.00 -46.01
C THR A 330 -7.45 -12.85 -44.70
N ALA A 331 -6.99 -11.94 -43.83
CA ALA A 331 -7.66 -11.67 -42.56
C ALA A 331 -9.14 -11.29 -42.73
N GLY A 332 -9.48 -10.51 -43.76
CA GLY A 332 -10.86 -10.12 -44.04
C GLY A 332 -11.77 -11.29 -44.44
N GLU A 333 -11.21 -12.34 -45.03
CA GLU A 333 -11.95 -13.58 -45.31
C GLU A 333 -12.15 -14.39 -44.02
N ILE A 334 -11.14 -14.49 -43.16
CA ILE A 334 -11.27 -15.19 -41.88
C ILE A 334 -12.31 -14.51 -40.98
N PHE A 335 -12.31 -13.18 -40.86
CA PHE A 335 -13.36 -12.42 -40.14
C PHE A 335 -14.79 -12.70 -40.64
N SER A 336 -14.96 -13.14 -41.89
CA SER A 336 -16.29 -13.52 -42.38
C SER A 336 -16.81 -14.86 -41.81
N ALA A 337 -15.93 -15.69 -41.26
CA ALA A 337 -16.26 -16.96 -40.61
C ALA A 337 -16.16 -16.93 -39.07
N ILE A 338 -15.37 -16.02 -38.49
CA ILE A 338 -15.26 -15.87 -37.03
C ILE A 338 -16.14 -14.75 -36.47
N THR A 339 -16.81 -13.94 -37.30
CA THR A 339 -17.48 -12.70 -36.84
C THR A 339 -16.50 -11.78 -36.07
N VAL A 340 -16.96 -10.74 -35.38
CA VAL A 340 -16.06 -9.83 -34.64
C VAL A 340 -16.59 -9.76 -33.22
N GLY A 341 -15.79 -10.25 -32.28
CA GLY A 341 -16.19 -10.47 -30.90
C GLY A 341 -17.23 -11.58 -30.76
N ALA A 342 -17.59 -11.89 -29.52
CA ALA A 342 -18.60 -12.90 -29.23
C ALA A 342 -20.04 -12.42 -29.54
N PRO A 343 -20.98 -13.31 -29.97
CA PRO A 343 -20.81 -14.75 -30.15
C PRO A 343 -20.40 -15.14 -31.58
N ASP A 344 -19.62 -16.22 -31.68
CA ASP A 344 -19.08 -16.71 -32.94
C ASP A 344 -19.98 -17.68 -33.69
N LEU A 345 -19.61 -17.96 -34.96
CA LEU A 345 -20.28 -18.98 -35.76
C LEU A 345 -19.97 -20.38 -35.22
N THR A 346 -21.02 -21.15 -34.97
CA THR A 346 -20.93 -22.59 -34.66
C THR A 346 -20.34 -23.39 -35.82
N GLU A 347 -19.80 -24.58 -35.55
CA GLU A 347 -19.31 -25.53 -36.58
C GLU A 347 -20.31 -25.71 -37.74
N THR A 348 -21.59 -25.92 -37.44
CA THR A 348 -22.64 -26.08 -38.48
C THR A 348 -22.82 -24.82 -39.34
N GLN A 349 -22.68 -23.62 -38.77
CA GLN A 349 -22.79 -22.37 -39.53
C GLN A 349 -21.58 -22.16 -40.43
N ILE A 350 -20.38 -22.47 -39.95
CA ILE A 350 -19.15 -22.39 -40.75
C ILE A 350 -19.22 -23.37 -41.93
N GLU A 351 -19.64 -24.62 -41.68
CA GLU A 351 -19.80 -25.63 -42.73
C GLU A 351 -20.88 -25.25 -43.77
N ALA A 352 -22.00 -24.69 -43.32
CA ALA A 352 -23.09 -24.28 -44.19
C ALA A 352 -22.81 -22.95 -44.94
N GLY A 353 -21.85 -22.15 -44.47
CA GLY A 353 -21.52 -20.84 -45.01
C GLY A 353 -20.90 -20.85 -46.40
N GLY A 354 -20.36 -21.99 -46.84
CA GLY A 354 -19.80 -22.15 -48.19
C GLY A 354 -18.53 -21.35 -48.45
N PHE A 355 -17.73 -21.13 -47.40
CA PHE A 355 -16.47 -20.38 -47.46
C PHE A 355 -15.43 -21.11 -48.32
N ALA A 356 -15.04 -20.49 -49.44
CA ALA A 356 -14.10 -21.10 -50.39
C ALA A 356 -12.66 -21.24 -49.86
N PHE A 357 -12.34 -20.56 -48.75
CA PHE A 357 -11.04 -20.61 -48.11
C PHE A 357 -10.88 -21.76 -47.11
N ILE A 358 -11.99 -22.41 -46.71
CA ILE A 358 -11.95 -23.60 -45.85
C ILE A 358 -11.45 -24.79 -46.66
N GLY A 359 -10.47 -25.50 -46.11
CA GLY A 359 -9.88 -26.68 -46.72
C GLY A 359 -10.87 -27.85 -46.84
N THR A 360 -10.49 -28.89 -47.59
CA THR A 360 -11.29 -30.13 -47.68
C THR A 360 -10.75 -31.27 -46.82
N ALA A 361 -9.60 -31.06 -46.17
CA ALA A 361 -8.95 -32.05 -45.33
C ALA A 361 -9.54 -32.03 -43.92
N ASN A 362 -9.59 -33.18 -43.26
CA ASN A 362 -10.18 -33.29 -41.93
C ASN A 362 -9.34 -32.54 -40.90
N MET A 363 -9.99 -31.81 -40.01
CA MET A 363 -9.37 -31.23 -38.82
C MET A 363 -9.32 -32.32 -37.74
N ASN A 364 -8.13 -32.60 -37.21
CA ASN A 364 -7.92 -33.51 -36.09
C ASN A 364 -7.60 -32.71 -34.81
N VAL A 365 -8.36 -32.92 -33.74
CA VAL A 365 -8.11 -32.28 -32.44
C VAL A 365 -8.07 -33.38 -31.38
N SER A 366 -6.89 -33.67 -30.85
CA SER A 366 -6.70 -34.70 -29.83
C SER A 366 -5.37 -34.52 -29.10
N THR A 367 -5.20 -35.21 -27.97
CA THR A 367 -3.90 -35.32 -27.27
C THR A 367 -2.82 -36.04 -28.08
N SER A 368 -3.20 -36.75 -29.15
CA SER A 368 -2.26 -37.32 -30.11
C SER A 368 -1.73 -36.29 -31.11
N GLY A 369 -2.24 -35.06 -31.08
CA GLY A 369 -1.87 -33.95 -31.94
C GLY A 369 -3.08 -33.23 -32.55
N ILE A 370 -2.94 -31.94 -32.74
CA ILE A 370 -3.88 -31.02 -33.40
C ILE A 370 -3.30 -30.65 -34.77
N GLY A 371 -4.03 -30.93 -35.85
CA GLY A 371 -3.49 -30.87 -37.21
C GLY A 371 -4.48 -31.09 -38.35
N ILE A 372 -4.02 -30.87 -39.58
CA ILE A 372 -4.84 -31.00 -40.80
C ILE A 372 -4.51 -32.31 -41.52
N ALA A 373 -5.55 -33.05 -41.93
CA ALA A 373 -5.49 -34.39 -42.52
C ALA A 373 -4.93 -35.50 -41.61
N ASN A 374 -3.94 -35.19 -40.79
CA ASN A 374 -3.28 -36.03 -39.81
C ASN A 374 -3.17 -35.25 -38.46
N ASN A 375 -2.41 -35.78 -37.48
CA ASN A 375 -2.25 -35.16 -36.16
C ASN A 375 -1.01 -34.22 -36.08
N ASN A 376 -0.49 -33.79 -37.22
CA ASN A 376 0.63 -32.86 -37.35
C ASN A 376 0.15 -31.59 -38.05
N LEU A 377 0.95 -30.54 -37.93
CA LEU A 377 0.86 -29.35 -38.77
C LEU A 377 2.07 -29.32 -39.71
N ASP A 378 1.82 -29.50 -41.00
CA ASP A 378 2.83 -29.71 -42.03
C ASP A 378 3.03 -28.47 -42.93
N GLY A 379 4.28 -28.07 -43.13
CA GLY A 379 4.66 -27.12 -44.18
C GLY A 379 4.94 -27.82 -45.51
N ASN A 380 4.85 -27.12 -46.63
CA ASN A 380 5.00 -27.72 -47.97
C ASN A 380 6.46 -27.99 -48.38
N GLY A 381 7.43 -27.64 -47.52
CA GLY A 381 8.86 -27.77 -47.79
C GLY A 381 9.52 -26.55 -48.44
N THR A 382 8.80 -25.42 -48.57
CA THR A 382 9.30 -24.14 -49.08
C THR A 382 9.20 -23.08 -48.00
N ALA A 383 10.27 -22.33 -47.76
CA ALA A 383 10.25 -21.23 -46.79
C ALA A 383 9.17 -20.16 -47.10
N GLY A 384 8.65 -19.53 -46.06
CA GLY A 384 7.53 -18.59 -46.09
C GLY A 384 6.15 -19.26 -46.07
N ILE A 385 5.10 -18.46 -45.99
CA ILE A 385 3.71 -18.92 -46.10
C ILE A 385 3.29 -18.97 -47.57
N ASN A 386 2.81 -20.13 -48.01
CA ASN A 386 2.50 -20.49 -49.38
C ASN A 386 1.21 -21.32 -49.46
N ALA A 387 0.61 -21.44 -50.64
CA ALA A 387 -0.70 -22.09 -50.82
C ALA A 387 -0.74 -23.60 -50.53
N GLY A 388 0.41 -24.25 -50.34
CA GLY A 388 0.49 -25.68 -50.00
C GLY A 388 0.72 -25.96 -48.51
N ASP A 389 0.88 -24.91 -47.71
CA ASP A 389 1.12 -25.03 -46.27
C ASP A 389 -0.18 -25.31 -45.54
N GLU A 390 -0.07 -26.07 -44.44
CA GLU A 390 -1.21 -26.30 -43.56
C GLU A 390 -1.40 -25.10 -42.63
N SER A 391 -2.67 -24.74 -42.48
CA SER A 391 -3.10 -23.68 -41.57
C SER A 391 -4.47 -24.01 -41.03
N PHE A 392 -4.70 -23.66 -39.78
CA PHE A 392 -6.01 -23.72 -39.16
C PHE A 392 -6.22 -22.52 -38.25
N VAL A 393 -7.49 -22.20 -38.04
CA VAL A 393 -7.95 -21.18 -37.10
C VAL A 393 -8.47 -21.86 -35.85
N ILE A 394 -8.15 -21.27 -34.71
CA ILE A 394 -8.58 -21.62 -33.37
C ILE A 394 -9.54 -20.51 -32.95
N ASN A 395 -10.81 -20.86 -32.78
CA ASN A 395 -11.89 -19.89 -32.55
C ASN A 395 -12.68 -20.25 -31.28
N PRO A 396 -12.21 -19.86 -30.09
CA PRO A 396 -12.94 -20.01 -28.82
C PRO A 396 -14.23 -19.19 -28.81
N GLU A 397 -15.25 -19.64 -28.07
CA GLU A 397 -16.50 -18.90 -27.89
C GLU A 397 -16.31 -17.65 -27.02
N THR A 398 -15.37 -17.73 -26.08
CA THR A 398 -14.97 -16.61 -25.21
C THR A 398 -13.73 -15.90 -25.73
N LEU A 399 -13.66 -14.61 -25.44
CA LEU A 399 -12.48 -13.81 -25.71
C LEU A 399 -11.33 -14.17 -24.77
N LEU A 400 -10.12 -14.31 -25.30
CA LEU A 400 -8.93 -14.71 -24.55
C LEU A 400 -7.98 -13.54 -24.30
N THR A 401 -7.19 -13.65 -23.23
CA THR A 401 -6.03 -12.79 -22.99
C THR A 401 -4.73 -13.42 -23.48
N GLY A 402 -4.71 -14.76 -23.59
CA GLY A 402 -3.60 -15.49 -24.17
C GLY A 402 -3.96 -16.88 -24.65
N LEU A 403 -3.04 -17.46 -25.41
CA LEU A 403 -3.10 -18.83 -25.90
C LEU A 403 -1.69 -19.43 -25.81
N LYS A 404 -1.52 -20.51 -25.04
CA LYS A 404 -0.23 -21.21 -24.92
C LYS A 404 -0.28 -22.49 -25.73
N VAL A 405 0.63 -22.62 -26.69
CA VAL A 405 0.68 -23.75 -27.63
C VAL A 405 1.86 -24.64 -27.28
N PHE A 406 1.61 -25.91 -27.00
CA PHE A 406 2.65 -26.91 -26.73
C PHE A 406 3.05 -27.61 -28.02
N ILE A 407 4.34 -27.95 -28.12
CA ILE A 407 4.95 -28.68 -29.23
C ILE A 407 5.69 -29.90 -28.67
N ASP A 408 5.32 -31.08 -29.17
CA ASP A 408 5.95 -32.35 -28.82
C ASP A 408 7.28 -32.54 -29.57
N ASN A 409 8.41 -32.34 -28.87
CA ASN A 409 9.75 -32.51 -29.45
C ASN A 409 10.35 -33.91 -29.23
N SER A 410 9.56 -34.90 -28.80
CA SER A 410 10.09 -36.23 -28.44
C SER A 410 10.53 -37.07 -29.65
N VAL A 411 9.98 -36.82 -30.84
CA VAL A 411 10.30 -37.55 -32.09
C VAL A 411 10.73 -36.60 -33.21
N GLN A 412 10.00 -35.50 -33.39
CA GLN A 412 10.29 -34.43 -34.34
C GLN A 412 9.72 -33.14 -33.75
N GLY A 413 10.59 -32.20 -33.42
CA GLY A 413 10.24 -30.96 -32.75
C GLY A 413 10.35 -29.73 -33.64
N TYR A 414 10.08 -28.55 -33.07
CA TYR A 414 10.26 -27.28 -33.77
C TYR A 414 11.68 -26.70 -33.58
N ASP A 415 12.44 -26.55 -34.66
CA ASP A 415 13.72 -25.82 -34.69
C ASP A 415 13.59 -24.52 -35.51
N PRO A 416 13.43 -23.34 -34.88
CA PRO A 416 13.21 -22.07 -35.58
C PRO A 416 14.40 -21.63 -36.46
N ALA A 417 15.57 -22.28 -36.37
CA ALA A 417 16.70 -22.03 -37.25
C ALA A 417 16.54 -22.68 -38.63
N THR A 418 15.75 -23.75 -38.74
CA THR A 418 15.55 -24.50 -39.99
C THR A 418 14.08 -24.62 -40.41
N GLU A 419 13.17 -24.30 -39.50
CA GLU A 419 11.73 -24.39 -39.67
C GLU A 419 11.06 -23.03 -39.46
N GLU A 420 9.80 -22.93 -39.88
CA GLU A 420 9.01 -21.71 -39.82
C GLU A 420 7.56 -21.99 -39.42
N LEU A 421 7.24 -21.68 -38.17
CA LEU A 421 5.89 -21.63 -37.63
C LEU A 421 5.45 -20.18 -37.49
N TYR A 422 4.22 -19.88 -37.92
CA TYR A 422 3.65 -18.54 -37.86
C TYR A 422 2.31 -18.53 -37.14
N TYR A 423 1.99 -17.42 -36.48
CA TYR A 423 0.66 -17.14 -35.96
C TYR A 423 0.15 -15.75 -36.39
N THR A 424 -1.16 -15.60 -36.47
CA THR A 424 -1.84 -14.30 -36.64
C THR A 424 -2.98 -14.22 -35.63
N ILE A 425 -3.03 -13.11 -34.89
CA ILE A 425 -4.08 -12.86 -33.89
C ILE A 425 -5.20 -12.05 -34.54
N PHE A 426 -6.44 -12.44 -34.29
CA PHE A 426 -7.65 -11.70 -34.60
C PHE A 426 -8.22 -11.16 -33.29
N TYR A 427 -8.45 -9.86 -33.22
CA TYR A 427 -8.91 -9.19 -32.01
C TYR A 427 -10.41 -8.88 -32.09
N ALA A 428 -11.05 -8.81 -30.93
CA ALA A 428 -12.47 -8.51 -30.77
C ALA A 428 -12.89 -7.13 -31.32
N ASP A 429 -11.92 -6.21 -31.51
CA ASP A 429 -12.16 -4.89 -32.12
C ASP A 429 -12.14 -4.92 -33.66
N GLY A 430 -11.98 -6.10 -34.27
CA GLY A 430 -11.91 -6.30 -35.72
C GLY A 430 -10.54 -6.01 -36.33
N THR A 431 -9.51 -5.81 -35.51
CA THR A 431 -8.11 -5.67 -35.96
C THR A 431 -7.33 -6.99 -35.86
N THR A 432 -6.13 -7.04 -36.43
CA THR A 432 -5.23 -8.20 -36.29
C THR A 432 -3.87 -7.80 -35.73
N SER A 433 -3.03 -8.77 -35.35
CA SER A 433 -1.61 -8.54 -35.01
C SER A 433 -0.76 -8.02 -36.19
N GLY A 434 -1.36 -7.78 -37.36
CA GLY A 434 -0.69 -7.31 -38.57
C GLY A 434 -0.23 -8.46 -39.46
N SER A 435 1.04 -8.45 -39.87
CA SER A 435 1.62 -9.55 -40.66
C SER A 435 1.84 -10.79 -39.79
N PRO A 436 1.76 -12.01 -40.35
CA PRO A 436 1.98 -13.24 -39.57
C PRO A 436 3.32 -13.23 -38.83
N THR A 437 3.27 -13.48 -37.52
CA THR A 437 4.44 -13.46 -36.63
C THR A 437 5.11 -14.82 -36.65
N LYS A 438 6.42 -14.86 -36.95
CA LYS A 438 7.21 -16.10 -36.87
C LYS A 438 7.56 -16.40 -35.42
N VAL A 439 7.35 -17.63 -34.97
CA VAL A 439 7.81 -18.12 -33.65
C VAL A 439 9.32 -18.32 -33.69
N LEU A 440 10.05 -17.58 -32.85
CA LEU A 440 11.51 -17.58 -32.75
C LEU A 440 11.99 -18.37 -31.53
N ALA A 441 13.30 -18.63 -31.48
CA ALA A 441 13.91 -19.34 -30.35
C ALA A 441 13.73 -18.62 -29.00
N ALA A 442 13.55 -17.29 -29.01
CA ALA A 442 13.31 -16.50 -27.80
C ALA A 442 11.88 -16.64 -27.26
N ASP A 443 10.94 -17.08 -28.10
CA ASP A 443 9.53 -17.24 -27.75
C ASP A 443 9.27 -18.64 -27.15
N LEU A 444 10.25 -19.54 -27.20
CA LEU A 444 10.12 -20.93 -26.77
C LEU A 444 10.52 -21.11 -25.31
N THR A 445 9.64 -21.75 -24.54
CA THR A 445 9.87 -22.18 -23.17
C THR A 445 10.01 -23.71 -23.12
N SER A 446 10.98 -24.22 -22.36
CA SER A 446 11.12 -25.67 -22.15
C SER A 446 10.08 -26.16 -21.16
N GLU A 447 9.43 -27.27 -21.49
CA GLU A 447 8.34 -27.85 -20.70
C GLU A 447 8.65 -29.31 -20.33
N ASP A 448 7.89 -29.83 -19.36
CA ASP A 448 8.01 -31.21 -18.94
C ASP A 448 7.72 -32.21 -20.07
N GLY A 449 8.30 -33.41 -19.95
CA GLY A 449 8.15 -34.47 -20.95
C GLY A 449 8.95 -34.24 -22.24
N GLY A 450 9.85 -33.24 -22.27
CA GLY A 450 10.65 -32.92 -23.45
C GLY A 450 9.89 -32.13 -24.50
N GLN A 451 8.84 -31.41 -24.08
CA GLN A 451 8.06 -30.50 -24.92
C GLN A 451 8.68 -29.10 -24.90
N THR A 452 8.24 -28.26 -25.84
CA THR A 452 8.44 -26.81 -25.77
C THR A 452 7.11 -26.12 -25.97
N SER A 453 6.89 -24.97 -25.34
CA SER A 453 5.71 -24.15 -25.55
C SER A 453 6.10 -22.78 -26.08
N PHE A 454 5.14 -22.08 -26.68
CA PHE A 454 5.22 -20.63 -26.89
C PHE A 454 3.89 -20.00 -26.51
N LEU A 455 3.94 -18.75 -26.07
CA LEU A 455 2.79 -17.99 -25.62
C LEU A 455 2.40 -16.94 -26.67
N ILE A 456 1.12 -16.88 -27.00
CA ILE A 456 0.51 -15.84 -27.81
C ILE A 456 -0.32 -14.99 -26.86
N GLU A 457 0.03 -13.72 -26.70
CA GLU A 457 -0.64 -12.81 -25.77
C GLU A 457 -1.35 -11.70 -26.53
N ARG A 458 -2.40 -11.15 -25.90
CA ARG A 458 -3.01 -9.92 -26.37
C ARG A 458 -1.99 -8.78 -26.42
N VAL A 459 -2.31 -7.76 -27.22
CA VAL A 459 -1.58 -6.50 -27.24
C VAL A 459 -2.48 -5.41 -26.70
N ASP A 460 -1.99 -4.67 -25.70
CA ASP A 460 -2.75 -3.65 -24.97
C ASP A 460 -4.05 -4.26 -24.39
N SER A 461 -5.17 -3.53 -24.43
CA SER A 461 -6.49 -3.98 -23.97
C SER A 461 -7.25 -4.87 -24.98
N LYS A 462 -6.64 -5.24 -26.11
CA LYS A 462 -7.35 -5.93 -27.20
C LYS A 462 -7.46 -7.44 -26.94
N LEU A 463 -8.62 -7.90 -26.52
CA LEU A 463 -8.85 -9.34 -26.32
C LEU A 463 -8.76 -10.12 -27.64
N ILE A 464 -8.20 -11.34 -27.54
CA ILE A 464 -8.04 -12.29 -28.64
C ILE A 464 -9.40 -12.95 -28.91
N ASP A 465 -9.86 -12.82 -30.14
CA ASP A 465 -11.07 -13.44 -30.67
C ASP A 465 -10.73 -14.82 -31.27
N ALA A 466 -9.70 -14.85 -32.12
CA ALA A 466 -9.22 -16.06 -32.75
C ALA A 466 -7.72 -16.03 -33.03
N VAL A 467 -7.13 -17.20 -33.22
CA VAL A 467 -5.73 -17.33 -33.64
C VAL A 467 -5.64 -18.24 -34.87
N GLN A 468 -4.98 -17.76 -35.92
CA GLN A 468 -4.58 -18.61 -37.04
C GLN A 468 -3.15 -19.11 -36.82
N LEU A 469 -2.94 -20.43 -36.86
CA LEU A 469 -1.61 -21.04 -36.92
C LEU A 469 -1.31 -21.49 -38.35
N THR A 470 -0.06 -21.34 -38.79
CA THR A 470 0.40 -21.73 -40.12
C THR A 470 1.81 -22.29 -40.07
N MET A 471 2.03 -23.48 -40.61
CA MET A 471 3.37 -24.05 -40.74
C MET A 471 3.93 -23.77 -42.13
N GLY A 472 4.86 -22.83 -42.25
CA GLY A 472 5.48 -22.50 -43.54
C GLY A 472 6.53 -23.53 -43.98
N LEU A 473 7.36 -24.00 -43.04
CA LEU A 473 8.45 -24.94 -43.36
C LEU A 473 8.74 -25.86 -42.19
N GLY A 474 8.62 -27.17 -42.38
CA GLY A 474 8.88 -28.18 -41.35
C GLY A 474 7.62 -28.96 -40.99
N VAL A 475 7.68 -29.73 -39.91
CA VAL A 475 6.56 -30.53 -39.40
C VAL A 475 6.56 -30.47 -37.88
N ILE A 476 5.45 -30.02 -37.29
CA ILE A 476 5.29 -30.00 -35.83
C ILE A 476 4.09 -30.82 -35.39
N LYS A 477 4.10 -31.18 -34.11
CA LYS A 477 2.99 -31.87 -33.46
C LYS A 477 2.56 -31.06 -32.24
N ILE A 478 1.29 -30.66 -32.23
CA ILE A 478 0.69 -29.83 -31.18
C ILE A 478 -0.19 -30.72 -30.30
N PRO A 479 0.30 -31.27 -29.18
CA PRO A 479 -0.51 -32.15 -28.33
C PRO A 479 -1.58 -31.40 -27.54
N VAL A 480 -1.28 -30.16 -27.14
CA VAL A 480 -2.12 -29.36 -26.23
C VAL A 480 -2.07 -27.89 -26.60
N ILE A 481 -3.20 -27.22 -26.49
CA ILE A 481 -3.35 -25.77 -26.49
C ILE A 481 -4.07 -25.39 -25.20
N GLU A 482 -3.50 -24.44 -24.45
CA GLU A 482 -4.15 -23.82 -23.29
C GLU A 482 -4.74 -22.47 -23.70
N PHE A 483 -6.01 -22.27 -23.32
CA PHE A 483 -6.79 -21.06 -23.55
C PHE A 483 -6.80 -20.27 -22.27
N ILE A 484 -6.22 -19.08 -22.30
CA ILE A 484 -6.00 -18.24 -21.13
C ILE A 484 -7.00 -17.10 -21.20
N GLN A 485 -7.93 -17.09 -20.25
CA GLN A 485 -8.88 -16.02 -20.04
C GLN A 485 -8.47 -15.31 -18.77
N GLU A 486 -8.36 -13.99 -18.81
CA GLU A 486 -8.40 -13.20 -17.60
C GLU A 486 -9.87 -12.94 -17.31
N SER A 487 -10.41 -13.65 -16.32
CA SER A 487 -11.68 -13.32 -15.71
C SER A 487 -11.47 -12.09 -14.84
N GLU A 488 -12.42 -11.16 -14.90
CA GLU A 488 -12.62 -10.24 -13.79
C GLU A 488 -12.68 -11.07 -12.51
N ASN A 489 -12.00 -10.59 -11.47
CA ASN A 489 -11.96 -11.23 -10.17
C ASN A 489 -13.40 -11.62 -9.75
N LEU A 490 -13.63 -12.91 -9.43
CA LEU A 490 -14.92 -13.33 -8.88
C LEU A 490 -15.06 -12.94 -7.41
N ALA A 491 -14.10 -12.22 -6.85
CA ALA A 491 -14.30 -11.41 -5.66
C ALA A 491 -14.96 -10.08 -6.05
N SER A 492 -16.06 -9.77 -5.36
CA SER A 492 -16.60 -8.41 -5.30
C SER A 492 -15.60 -7.49 -4.60
N ASP A 493 -15.04 -7.93 -3.47
CA ASP A 493 -14.18 -7.08 -2.67
C ASP A 493 -12.97 -7.86 -2.12
N LEU A 494 -11.85 -7.17 -1.96
CA LEU A 494 -10.71 -7.59 -1.18
C LEU A 494 -10.54 -6.69 0.04
N GLN A 495 -10.55 -7.27 1.23
CA GLN A 495 -10.42 -6.53 2.47
C GLN A 495 -9.12 -6.91 3.16
N LEU A 496 -8.19 -5.96 3.23
CA LEU A 496 -6.93 -6.08 3.94
C LEU A 496 -6.98 -5.22 5.20
N ALA A 497 -6.47 -5.75 6.30
CA ALA A 497 -6.31 -5.00 7.54
C ALA A 497 -4.83 -4.93 7.89
N PHE A 498 -4.34 -3.73 8.24
CA PHE A 498 -2.96 -3.48 8.60
C PHE A 498 -2.85 -2.97 10.04
N SER A 499 -1.71 -3.27 10.67
CA SER A 499 -1.31 -2.68 11.95
C SER A 499 0.04 -2.00 11.77
N ALA A 500 0.07 -0.70 12.03
CA ALA A 500 1.28 0.12 12.02
C ALA A 500 1.71 0.47 13.45
N THR A 501 3.02 0.48 13.69
CA THR A 501 3.63 0.87 14.96
C THR A 501 4.79 1.82 14.69
N LEU A 502 4.79 2.97 15.36
CA LEU A 502 5.90 3.93 15.36
C LEU A 502 6.63 3.84 16.71
N THR A 503 7.96 3.82 16.68
CA THR A 503 8.78 3.85 17.89
C THR A 503 9.80 4.98 17.82
N ASP A 504 9.91 5.75 18.89
CA ASP A 504 10.89 6.83 19.04
C ASP A 504 12.21 6.32 19.68
N LYS A 505 13.07 7.23 20.15
CA LYS A 505 14.45 6.89 20.54
C LYS A 505 14.58 6.33 21.93
N ASP A 506 13.73 6.70 22.88
CA ASP A 506 13.73 6.08 24.21
C ASP A 506 12.78 4.88 24.32
N GLY A 507 11.97 4.65 23.30
CA GLY A 507 11.33 3.36 23.03
C GLY A 507 9.83 3.37 23.26
N ASP A 508 9.24 4.54 23.49
CA ASP A 508 7.82 4.74 23.48
C ASP A 508 7.24 4.42 22.10
N SER A 509 5.98 4.01 22.07
CA SER A 509 5.35 3.53 20.85
C SER A 509 3.89 3.95 20.69
N ALA A 510 3.53 4.22 19.44
CA ALA A 510 2.17 4.53 19.03
C ALA A 510 1.73 3.55 17.94
N THR A 511 0.49 3.05 18.05
CA THR A 511 -0.07 2.11 17.11
C THR A 511 -1.30 2.68 16.41
N SER A 512 -1.48 2.30 15.14
CA SER A 512 -2.67 2.60 14.35
C SER A 512 -3.03 1.40 13.50
N THR A 513 -4.30 1.02 13.50
CA THR A 513 -4.86 0.08 12.53
C THR A 513 -5.50 0.84 11.39
N PHE A 514 -5.52 0.25 10.19
CA PHE A 514 -6.23 0.80 9.03
C PHE A 514 -6.52 -0.32 8.04
N ASP A 515 -7.54 -0.11 7.23
CA ASP A 515 -7.97 -1.07 6.22
C ASP A 515 -7.63 -0.59 4.80
N ALA A 516 -7.47 -1.55 3.90
CA ALA A 516 -7.52 -1.33 2.46
C ALA A 516 -8.61 -2.23 1.87
N ASN A 517 -9.73 -1.62 1.46
CA ASN A 517 -10.88 -2.29 0.88
C ASN A 517 -10.92 -1.99 -0.62
N LEU A 518 -10.77 -3.04 -1.43
CA LEU A 518 -10.56 -2.95 -2.86
C LEU A 518 -11.73 -3.62 -3.57
N PHE A 519 -12.54 -2.84 -4.26
CA PHE A 519 -13.80 -3.23 -4.87
C PHE A 519 -13.61 -3.50 -6.36
N ALA A 520 -14.11 -4.63 -6.83
CA ALA A 520 -14.16 -4.95 -8.24
C ALA A 520 -15.32 -4.24 -8.93
N ASN A 521 -15.26 -4.22 -10.26
CA ASN A 521 -16.36 -3.81 -11.12
C ASN A 521 -17.58 -4.73 -10.88
N ASP A 522 -18.79 -4.17 -10.86
CA ASP A 522 -20.06 -4.89 -10.81
C ASP A 522 -20.82 -4.73 -12.13
N PRO A 523 -20.52 -5.54 -13.16
CA PRO A 523 -21.19 -5.45 -14.45
C PRO A 523 -22.69 -5.83 -14.39
N ALA A 524 -23.15 -6.44 -13.29
CA ALA A 524 -24.56 -6.72 -13.09
C ALA A 524 -25.35 -5.47 -12.62
N ASN A 525 -24.66 -4.46 -12.10
CA ASN A 525 -25.25 -3.19 -11.69
C ASN A 525 -25.30 -2.20 -12.86
N ALA A 526 -26.47 -2.12 -13.49
CA ALA A 526 -26.66 -1.23 -14.65
C ALA A 526 -26.57 0.28 -14.34
N LEU A 527 -26.39 0.69 -13.08
CA LEU A 527 -26.32 2.10 -12.67
C LEU A 527 -24.91 2.57 -12.32
N PHE A 528 -24.05 1.67 -11.84
CA PHE A 528 -22.70 1.99 -11.36
C PHE A 528 -21.78 0.83 -11.68
N ASP A 529 -20.59 1.13 -12.18
CA ASP A 529 -19.55 0.15 -12.42
C ASP A 529 -18.86 -0.20 -11.09
N PHE A 530 -18.59 0.79 -10.23
CA PHE A 530 -18.01 0.57 -8.90
C PHE A 530 -18.90 1.09 -7.77
N THR A 531 -18.99 0.32 -6.68
CA THR A 531 -19.63 0.74 -5.42
C THR A 531 -18.62 0.71 -4.29
N LEU A 532 -18.09 1.88 -3.94
CA LEU A 532 -17.10 2.05 -2.89
C LEU A 532 -17.79 2.33 -1.55
N VAL A 533 -17.44 1.55 -0.53
CA VAL A 533 -18.05 1.63 0.80
C VAL A 533 -16.98 1.95 1.84
N GLY A 534 -17.07 3.14 2.43
CA GLY A 534 -16.20 3.58 3.52
C GLY A 534 -16.71 3.19 4.90
N THR A 535 -15.89 3.44 5.91
CA THR A 535 -16.16 3.17 7.32
C THR A 535 -16.46 4.48 8.05
N GLY A 536 -17.73 4.70 8.39
CA GLY A 536 -18.13 5.93 9.06
C GLY A 536 -17.45 6.14 10.44
N GLY A 537 -17.01 7.36 10.69
CA GLY A 537 -16.26 7.78 11.87
C GLY A 537 -14.74 7.60 11.75
N GLU A 538 -14.24 7.27 10.56
CA GLU A 538 -12.82 7.11 10.27
C GLU A 538 -12.42 8.03 9.10
N ARG A 539 -11.12 8.19 8.84
CA ARG A 539 -10.68 8.93 7.65
C ARG A 539 -10.50 7.95 6.52
N ASP A 540 -11.29 8.08 5.47
CA ASP A 540 -11.22 7.25 4.27
C ASP A 540 -10.68 8.04 3.07
N ALA A 541 -9.87 7.35 2.26
CA ALA A 541 -9.45 7.82 0.96
C ALA A 541 -10.10 6.95 -0.14
N PHE A 542 -11.07 7.50 -0.84
CA PHE A 542 -11.79 6.85 -1.93
C PHE A 542 -11.06 7.07 -3.26
N ASN A 543 -10.48 6.00 -3.80
CA ASN A 543 -9.67 5.99 -5.00
C ASN A 543 -10.54 5.71 -6.22
N ILE A 544 -10.49 6.64 -7.17
CA ILE A 544 -11.20 6.60 -8.45
C ILE A 544 -10.15 6.40 -9.54
N ASP A 545 -10.27 5.32 -10.29
CA ASP A 545 -9.36 5.01 -11.39
C ASP A 545 -9.90 5.65 -12.68
N LEU A 546 -9.21 6.67 -13.18
CA LEU A 546 -9.57 7.38 -14.42
C LEU A 546 -8.90 6.76 -15.66
N SER A 547 -8.21 5.63 -15.53
CA SER A 547 -7.54 4.96 -16.65
C SER A 547 -8.36 3.85 -17.30
N VAL A 548 -9.51 3.51 -16.70
CA VAL A 548 -10.39 2.42 -17.12
C VAL A 548 -11.66 2.95 -17.79
N ASP A 549 -12.34 2.11 -18.57
CA ASP A 549 -13.56 2.52 -19.29
C ASP A 549 -14.77 2.63 -18.34
N GLU A 550 -14.74 1.90 -17.23
CA GLU A 550 -15.68 1.91 -16.11
C GLU A 550 -15.67 3.26 -15.38
N ASN A 551 -16.63 4.11 -15.71
CA ASN A 551 -16.61 5.54 -15.37
C ASN A 551 -17.77 5.97 -14.47
N LEU A 552 -18.56 5.04 -13.94
CA LEU A 552 -19.68 5.30 -13.03
C LEU A 552 -19.39 4.78 -11.63
N TYR A 553 -19.19 5.69 -10.68
CA TYR A 553 -18.87 5.37 -9.29
C TYR A 553 -20.02 5.75 -8.36
N GLN A 554 -20.31 4.86 -7.40
CA GLN A 554 -21.07 5.18 -6.20
C GLN A 554 -20.13 5.15 -4.99
N VAL A 555 -20.19 6.18 -4.16
CA VAL A 555 -19.47 6.26 -2.89
C VAL A 555 -20.47 6.36 -1.75
N THR A 556 -20.33 5.48 -0.76
CA THR A 556 -21.13 5.48 0.47
C THR A 556 -20.22 5.52 1.69
N GLY A 557 -20.73 6.04 2.81
CA GLY A 557 -19.98 6.14 4.06
C GLY A 557 -19.05 7.36 4.17
N PHE A 558 -19.05 8.26 3.18
CA PHE A 558 -18.18 9.43 3.16
C PHE A 558 -18.45 10.40 4.32
N ASP A 559 -17.44 10.64 5.15
CA ASP A 559 -17.48 11.54 6.29
C ASP A 559 -17.15 13.00 5.90
N ALA A 560 -18.06 13.89 6.27
CA ALA A 560 -17.92 15.33 6.09
C ALA A 560 -17.53 16.09 7.37
N ASP A 561 -17.34 15.39 8.49
CA ASP A 561 -16.92 16.05 9.74
C ASP A 561 -15.53 16.68 9.58
N PRO A 562 -15.29 17.94 9.98
CA PRO A 562 -14.00 18.60 9.79
C PRO A 562 -12.79 17.87 10.39
N SER A 563 -12.98 17.03 11.41
CA SER A 563 -11.90 16.27 12.06
C SER A 563 -11.61 14.92 11.41
N LEU A 564 -12.54 14.41 10.61
CA LEU A 564 -12.51 13.08 9.98
C LEU A 564 -12.96 13.18 8.51
N ARG A 565 -12.63 14.30 7.85
CA ARG A 565 -13.14 14.55 6.50
C ARG A 565 -12.44 13.62 5.52
N ASP A 566 -13.24 12.89 4.76
CA ASP A 566 -12.76 11.96 3.75
C ASP A 566 -12.28 12.66 2.49
N THR A 567 -11.58 11.90 1.66
CA THR A 567 -10.96 12.41 0.44
C THR A 567 -11.33 11.53 -0.75
N LEU A 568 -11.73 12.15 -1.86
CA LEU A 568 -11.74 11.53 -3.18
C LEU A 568 -10.35 11.69 -3.82
N VAL A 569 -9.72 10.57 -4.16
CA VAL A 569 -8.41 10.53 -4.81
C VAL A 569 -8.62 10.10 -6.27
N LEU A 570 -8.24 10.97 -7.20
CA LEU A 570 -8.29 10.72 -8.64
C LEU A 570 -6.95 10.17 -9.13
N ASN A 571 -6.94 8.95 -9.66
CA ASN A 571 -5.74 8.24 -10.13
C ASN A 571 -5.74 8.09 -11.66
N GLY A 572 -4.56 7.90 -12.26
CA GLY A 572 -4.42 7.56 -13.69
C GLY A 572 -4.40 8.73 -14.66
N ASP A 573 -5.09 9.83 -14.37
CA ASP A 573 -5.06 11.05 -15.22
C ASP A 573 -4.76 12.31 -14.39
N GLN A 574 -3.55 12.84 -14.56
CA GLN A 574 -3.07 14.04 -13.87
C GLN A 574 -3.54 15.36 -14.50
N ASN A 575 -4.11 15.30 -15.71
CA ASN A 575 -4.63 16.47 -16.42
C ASN A 575 -6.16 16.54 -16.35
N ALA A 576 -6.81 15.50 -15.79
CA ALA A 576 -8.24 15.49 -15.57
C ALA A 576 -8.69 16.74 -14.80
N VAL A 577 -9.90 17.20 -15.11
CA VAL A 577 -10.48 18.42 -14.54
C VAL A 577 -11.80 18.09 -13.88
N VAL A 578 -11.96 18.50 -12.62
CA VAL A 578 -13.26 18.53 -11.95
C VAL A 578 -14.17 19.51 -12.69
N GLN A 579 -15.03 19.00 -13.56
CA GLN A 579 -15.92 19.79 -14.41
C GLN A 579 -17.05 20.43 -13.60
N SER A 580 -17.64 19.66 -12.68
CA SER A 580 -18.70 20.15 -11.79
C SER A 580 -18.79 19.34 -10.50
N ILE A 581 -19.29 19.99 -9.45
CA ILE A 581 -19.74 19.39 -8.20
C ILE A 581 -21.18 19.88 -7.99
N ASP A 582 -22.17 19.00 -8.18
CA ASP A 582 -23.58 19.29 -7.93
C ASP A 582 -23.99 18.76 -6.56
N ILE A 583 -24.30 19.68 -5.65
CA ILE A 583 -24.76 19.41 -4.28
C ILE A 583 -26.22 19.86 -4.07
N SER A 584 -26.99 20.04 -5.15
CA SER A 584 -28.37 20.53 -5.06
C SER A 584 -29.37 19.46 -4.60
N GLY A 585 -28.97 18.20 -4.65
CA GLY A 585 -29.76 17.02 -4.27
C GLY A 585 -29.51 16.53 -2.85
N ALA A 586 -29.91 15.28 -2.58
CA ALA A 586 -29.54 14.57 -1.35
C ALA A 586 -28.14 13.94 -1.43
N ASP A 587 -27.68 13.68 -2.66
CA ASP A 587 -26.39 13.11 -2.99
C ASP A 587 -25.56 14.17 -3.73
N SER A 588 -24.24 14.13 -3.57
CA SER A 588 -23.32 14.92 -4.38
C SER A 588 -23.00 14.19 -5.68
N ILE A 589 -22.97 14.91 -6.80
CA ILE A 589 -22.53 14.39 -8.09
C ILE A 589 -21.29 15.15 -8.53
N VAL A 590 -20.16 14.46 -8.60
CA VAL A 590 -18.89 14.98 -9.11
C VAL A 590 -18.69 14.46 -10.52
N THR A 591 -18.42 15.37 -11.46
CA THR A 591 -18.13 15.04 -12.86
C THR A 591 -16.70 15.41 -13.18
N ILE A 592 -15.92 14.43 -13.62
CA ILE A 592 -14.51 14.57 -14.01
C ILE A 592 -14.43 14.50 -15.53
N ALA A 593 -13.75 15.47 -16.15
CA ALA A 593 -13.43 15.44 -17.56
C ALA A 593 -11.97 15.00 -17.73
N GLU A 594 -11.75 13.92 -18.46
CA GLU A 594 -10.44 13.27 -18.61
C GLU A 594 -9.78 13.61 -19.95
N ASP A 595 -8.46 13.46 -19.99
CA ASP A 595 -7.66 13.51 -21.20
C ASP A 595 -8.13 12.41 -22.17
N GLY A 596 -8.46 12.79 -23.40
CA GLY A 596 -9.04 11.87 -24.39
C GLY A 596 -10.57 11.98 -24.54
N GLY A 597 -11.22 12.76 -23.67
CA GLY A 597 -12.64 13.11 -23.80
C GLY A 597 -13.62 12.17 -23.12
N GLN A 598 -13.11 11.24 -22.29
CA GLN A 598 -13.89 10.45 -21.35
C GLN A 598 -14.45 11.34 -20.23
N THR A 599 -15.48 10.85 -19.55
CA THR A 599 -16.10 11.56 -18.44
C THR A 599 -16.53 10.57 -17.36
N THR A 600 -15.84 10.63 -16.22
CA THR A 600 -16.18 9.89 -15.01
C THR A 600 -17.19 10.64 -14.14
N THR A 601 -18.22 9.91 -13.67
CA THR A 601 -19.27 10.42 -12.79
C THR A 601 -19.24 9.70 -11.45
N ILE A 602 -19.03 10.46 -10.37
CA ILE A 602 -18.96 9.94 -9.01
C ILE A 602 -20.18 10.44 -8.23
N THR A 603 -21.00 9.53 -7.75
CA THR A 603 -22.18 9.82 -6.93
C THR A 603 -21.87 9.51 -5.47
N LEU A 604 -21.79 10.53 -4.62
CA LEU A 604 -21.56 10.38 -3.18
C LEU A 604 -22.88 10.48 -2.43
N VAL A 605 -23.25 9.40 -1.75
CA VAL A 605 -24.57 9.23 -1.16
C VAL A 605 -24.68 10.00 0.16
N GLY A 606 -25.67 10.88 0.25
CA GLY A 606 -26.06 11.52 1.51
C GLY A 606 -25.08 12.56 2.07
N VAL A 607 -24.13 13.06 1.27
CA VAL A 607 -23.08 14.00 1.71
C VAL A 607 -22.91 15.16 0.75
N ASP A 608 -22.55 16.34 1.28
CA ASP A 608 -22.12 17.51 0.51
C ASP A 608 -20.58 17.53 0.40
N VAL A 609 -20.08 17.30 -0.82
CA VAL A 609 -18.63 17.34 -1.13
C VAL A 609 -18.16 18.76 -1.40
N LEU A 610 -16.94 19.06 -0.94
CA LEU A 610 -16.21 20.29 -1.24
C LEU A 610 -15.11 20.01 -2.25
N ALA A 611 -14.74 21.04 -3.01
CA ALA A 611 -13.59 20.95 -3.92
C ALA A 611 -12.26 20.65 -3.21
N SER A 612 -12.15 20.95 -1.90
CA SER A 612 -11.00 20.61 -1.07
C SER A 612 -10.87 19.12 -0.76
N ASP A 613 -11.95 18.36 -0.97
CA ASP A 613 -12.00 16.93 -0.67
C ASP A 613 -11.54 16.09 -1.86
N ILE A 614 -11.31 16.73 -3.01
CA ILE A 614 -10.88 16.08 -4.23
C ILE A 614 -9.40 16.38 -4.44
N VAL A 615 -8.59 15.33 -4.50
CA VAL A 615 -7.15 15.41 -4.74
C VAL A 615 -6.77 14.48 -5.88
N PHE A 616 -5.61 14.72 -6.48
CA PHE A 616 -5.01 13.80 -7.43
C PHE A 616 -4.02 12.89 -6.71
N GLY A 617 -4.03 11.61 -7.06
CA GLY A 617 -3.04 10.64 -6.61
C GLY A 617 -1.62 11.01 -7.07
N GLY A 618 -0.63 10.30 -6.54
CA GLY A 618 0.76 10.43 -7.00
C GLY A 618 0.91 10.11 -8.50
N ALA A 619 1.93 10.68 -9.12
CA ALA A 619 2.33 10.39 -10.50
C ALA A 619 3.53 9.44 -10.52
#